data_AF-A0A969BUZ3-F1
#
_entry.id   AF-A0A969BUZ3-F1
#
_cell.length_a   1.000
_cell.length_b   1.000
_cell.length_c   1.000
_cell.angle_alpha   90.00
_cell.angle_beta   90.00
_cell.angle_gamma   90.00
#
_symmetry.space_group_name_H-M   'P 1'
#
loop_
_entity.id
_entity.type
_entity.pdbx_description
1 polymer ?
#
loop_
_entity_poly.entity_id
_entity_poly.type
_entity_poly.pdbx_seq_one_letter_code
_entity_poly.pdbx_strand_id
1 'polypeptide(L)'
;MKPVVEQLLKPHGLCACDIKHYIMHPGGARVLDAFEQAFDLHCGEMKLSREVLRQHGNMSAPTALFVLEGMLNCNAIQPNDYALIGAMGPGFSSELILVRG
;
A
#
# COMPACT_ATOMS: atom_id res chain seq x y z
N MET A 1 -0.33 -12.10 3.90
CA MET A 1 0.39 -10.98 3.26
C MET A 1 1.80 -10.83 3.80
N LYS A 2 2.00 -10.76 5.13
CA LYS A 2 3.33 -10.64 5.78
C LYS A 2 4.42 -11.58 5.22
N PRO A 3 4.20 -12.91 5.04
CA PRO A 3 5.23 -13.79 4.47
C PRO A 3 5.61 -13.46 3.02
N VAL A 4 4.64 -12.95 2.22
CA VAL A 4 4.87 -12.57 0.82
C VAL A 4 5.68 -11.27 0.76
N VAL A 5 5.39 -10.32 1.65
CA VAL A 5 6.16 -9.07 1.77
C VAL A 5 7.59 -9.39 2.21
N GLU A 6 7.78 -10.24 3.22
CA GLU A 6 9.12 -10.67 3.65
C GLU A 6 9.91 -11.35 2.53
N GLN A 7 9.26 -12.19 1.72
CA GLN A 7 9.88 -12.81 0.54
C GLN A 7 10.27 -11.79 -0.54
N LEU A 8 9.46 -10.75 -0.76
CA LEU A 8 9.77 -9.66 -1.68
C LEU A 8 10.96 -8.83 -1.19
N LEU A 9 11.05 -8.55 0.12
CA LEU A 9 12.05 -7.65 0.68
C LEU A 9 13.42 -8.31 0.89
N LYS A 10 13.45 -9.61 1.20
CA LYS A 10 14.66 -10.35 1.54
C LYS A 10 15.78 -10.26 0.48
N PRO A 11 15.52 -10.38 -0.84
CA PRO A 11 16.56 -10.23 -1.86
C PRO A 11 17.19 -8.83 -1.91
N HIS A 12 16.50 -7.82 -1.38
CA HIS A 12 16.98 -6.44 -1.28
C HIS A 12 17.65 -6.12 0.05
N GLY A 13 17.74 -7.09 0.98
CA GLY A 13 18.29 -6.87 2.32
C GLY A 13 17.42 -6.01 3.23
N LEU A 14 16.11 -5.92 2.94
CA LEU A 14 15.15 -5.08 3.67
C LEU A 14 14.25 -5.90 4.59
N CYS A 15 13.71 -5.25 5.62
CA CYS A 15 12.64 -5.73 6.49
C CYS A 15 11.35 -4.91 6.30
N ALA A 16 10.24 -5.41 6.85
CA ALA A 16 8.99 -4.65 6.88
C ALA A 16 9.15 -3.28 7.58
N CYS A 17 10.06 -3.17 8.54
CA CYS A 17 10.42 -1.93 9.23
C CYS A 17 11.04 -0.84 8.31
N ASP A 18 11.60 -1.22 7.16
CA ASP A 18 12.17 -0.27 6.20
C ASP A 18 11.11 0.35 5.28
N ILE A 19 9.89 -0.21 5.26
CA ILE A 19 8.80 0.26 4.42
C ILE A 19 8.06 1.39 5.12
N LYS A 20 8.22 2.60 4.60
CA LYS A 20 7.64 3.81 5.18
C LYS A 20 6.25 4.12 4.64
N HIS A 21 5.97 3.67 3.42
CA HIS A 21 4.74 4.02 2.71
C HIS A 21 4.05 2.78 2.15
N TYR A 22 2.74 2.68 2.35
CA TYR A 22 1.91 1.59 1.86
C TYR A 22 0.84 2.13 0.91
N ILE A 23 1.02 1.86 -0.39
CA ILE A 23 0.16 2.31 -1.48
C ILE A 23 -0.68 1.11 -1.91
N MET A 24 -1.72 0.82 -1.15
CA MET A 24 -2.54 -0.36 -1.37
C MET A 24 -3.84 -0.01 -2.08
N HIS A 25 -4.26 -0.87 -3.01
CA HIS A 25 -5.60 -0.86 -3.60
C HIS A 25 -6.67 -1.07 -2.51
N PRO A 26 -7.53 -0.07 -2.24
CA PRO A 26 -8.60 -0.23 -1.27
C PRO A 26 -9.81 -0.89 -1.93
N GLY A 27 -9.95 -2.21 -1.75
CA GLY A 27 -11.17 -2.93 -2.17
C GLY A 27 -12.44 -2.47 -1.42
N GLY A 28 -12.25 -1.85 -0.26
CA GLY A 28 -13.28 -1.29 0.63
C GLY A 28 -12.67 -0.93 2.00
N ALA A 29 -13.45 -0.34 2.90
CA ALA A 29 -12.93 0.11 4.22
C ALA A 29 -12.36 -1.04 5.06
N ARG A 30 -13.05 -2.19 5.09
CA ARG A 30 -12.58 -3.40 5.79
C ARG A 30 -11.27 -3.95 5.24
N VAL A 31 -10.98 -3.74 3.95
CA VAL A 31 -9.72 -4.16 3.33
C VAL A 31 -8.58 -3.28 3.84
N LEU A 32 -8.81 -1.98 4.00
CA LEU A 32 -7.84 -1.06 4.60
C LEU A 32 -7.56 -1.41 6.06
N ASP A 33 -8.59 -1.71 6.84
CA ASP A 33 -8.43 -2.15 8.24
C ASP A 33 -7.58 -3.44 8.31
N ALA A 34 -7.81 -4.39 7.40
CA ALA A 34 -7.04 -5.62 7.32
C ALA A 34 -5.57 -5.38 6.92
N PHE A 35 -5.30 -4.41 6.04
CA PHE A 35 -3.93 -4.02 5.70
C PHE A 35 -3.21 -3.35 6.86
N GLU A 36 -3.88 -2.40 7.55
CA GLU A 36 -3.33 -1.75 8.73
C GLU A 36 -2.96 -2.79 9.79
N GLN A 37 -3.85 -3.76 10.05
CA GLN A 37 -3.54 -4.87 10.95
C GLN A 37 -2.39 -5.76 10.46
N ALA A 38 -2.35 -6.10 9.15
CA ALA A 38 -1.33 -6.99 8.60
C ALA A 38 0.08 -6.38 8.59
N PHE A 39 0.17 -5.05 8.59
CA PHE A 39 1.40 -4.28 8.61
C PHE A 39 1.73 -3.67 9.97
N ASP A 40 0.99 -4.04 11.02
CA ASP A 40 1.19 -3.53 12.38
C ASP A 40 1.08 -1.98 12.44
N LEU A 41 0.23 -1.38 11.59
CA LEU A 41 -0.08 0.05 11.54
C LEU A 41 -1.22 0.43 12.50
N HIS A 42 -1.24 1.67 12.94
CA HIS A 42 -2.36 2.21 13.70
C HIS A 42 -3.60 2.39 12.80
N CYS A 43 -4.78 2.20 13.41
CA CYS A 43 -6.04 2.40 12.72
C CYS A 43 -6.14 3.82 12.15
N GLY A 44 -6.38 3.93 10.85
CA GLY A 44 -6.49 5.21 10.15
C GLY A 44 -5.18 5.78 9.64
N GLU A 45 -4.05 5.07 9.71
CA GLU A 45 -2.78 5.54 9.15
C GLU A 45 -2.76 5.56 7.62
N MET A 46 -3.59 4.74 6.95
CA MET A 46 -3.72 4.77 5.49
C MET A 46 -4.63 5.92 5.02
N LYS A 47 -4.39 7.15 5.49
CA LYS A 47 -5.25 8.32 5.30
C LYS A 47 -5.56 8.61 3.84
N LEU A 48 -4.53 8.58 2.98
CA LEU A 48 -4.70 8.84 1.54
C LEU A 48 -5.51 7.74 0.86
N SER A 49 -5.30 6.47 1.21
CA SER A 49 -6.12 5.37 0.69
C SER A 49 -7.58 5.47 1.12
N ARG A 50 -7.83 5.87 2.37
CA ARG A 50 -9.17 6.12 2.89
C ARG A 50 -9.84 7.30 2.18
N GLU A 51 -9.09 8.36 1.91
CA GLU A 51 -9.59 9.53 1.20
C GLU A 51 -9.93 9.21 -0.26
N VAL A 52 -9.06 8.51 -0.98
CA VAL A 52 -9.32 8.03 -2.35
C VAL A 52 -10.58 7.16 -2.38
N LEU A 53 -10.70 6.21 -1.44
CA LEU A 53 -11.90 5.37 -1.34
C LEU A 53 -13.16 6.19 -1.04
N ARG A 54 -13.07 7.23 -0.20
CA ARG A 54 -14.18 8.12 0.14
C ARG A 54 -14.63 8.96 -1.07
N GLN A 55 -13.68 9.47 -1.85
CA GLN A 55 -13.95 10.35 -2.99
C GLN A 55 -14.41 9.59 -4.24
N HIS A 56 -13.82 8.42 -4.50
CA HIS A 56 -13.97 7.72 -5.78
C HIS A 56 -14.56 6.31 -5.65
N GLY A 57 -14.67 5.78 -4.44
CA GLY A 57 -15.02 4.37 -4.23
C GLY A 57 -13.92 3.43 -4.73
N ASN A 58 -14.29 2.15 -4.88
CA ASN A 58 -13.42 1.14 -5.46
C ASN A 58 -13.53 1.20 -6.99
N MET A 59 -12.49 1.73 -7.64
CA MET A 59 -12.35 1.81 -9.11
C MET A 59 -11.60 0.62 -9.70
N SER A 60 -11.55 -0.52 -9.01
CA SER A 60 -10.67 -1.66 -9.31
C SER A 60 -9.18 -1.32 -9.14
N ALA A 61 -8.28 -2.08 -9.78
CA ALA A 61 -6.82 -1.92 -9.69
C ALA A 61 -6.29 -0.48 -9.84
N PRO A 62 -6.84 0.39 -10.72
CA PRO A 62 -6.43 1.79 -10.82
C PRO A 62 -6.52 2.58 -9.52
N THR A 63 -7.35 2.15 -8.55
CA THR A 63 -7.48 2.85 -7.26
C THR A 63 -6.14 2.97 -6.53
N ALA A 64 -5.23 2.00 -6.67
CA ALA A 64 -3.89 2.09 -6.09
C ALA A 64 -3.06 3.23 -6.72
N LEU A 65 -3.26 3.54 -8.00
CA LEU A 65 -2.56 4.63 -8.70
C LEU A 65 -3.07 6.00 -8.24
N PHE A 66 -4.35 6.12 -7.87
CA PHE A 66 -4.89 7.34 -7.26
C PHE A 66 -4.31 7.58 -5.86
N VAL A 67 -4.04 6.50 -5.11
CA VAL A 67 -3.31 6.61 -3.84
C VAL A 67 -1.88 7.10 -4.10
N LEU A 68 -1.19 6.51 -5.07
CA LEU A 68 0.15 6.94 -5.47
C LEU A 68 0.16 8.42 -5.89
N GLU A 69 -0.77 8.84 -6.74
CA GLU A 69 -0.94 10.23 -7.16
C GLU A 69 -1.10 11.16 -5.94
N GLY A 70 -1.96 10.79 -5.00
CA GLY A 70 -2.13 11.53 -3.75
C GLY A 70 -0.82 11.66 -2.95
N MET A 71 -0.03 10.59 -2.85
CA MET A 71 1.27 10.61 -2.16
C MET A 71 2.31 11.48 -2.88
N LEU A 72 2.34 11.44 -4.21
CA LEU A 72 3.23 12.26 -5.03
C LEU A 72 2.85 13.75 -4.93
N ASN A 73 1.56 14.07 -5.02
CA ASN A 73 1.07 15.45 -4.96
C ASN A 73 1.34 16.14 -3.63
N CYS A 74 1.39 15.39 -2.52
CA CYS A 74 1.74 15.93 -1.20
C CYS A 74 3.22 15.77 -0.84
N ASN A 75 4.06 15.30 -1.77
CA ASN A 75 5.47 15.00 -1.53
C ASN A 75 5.70 14.09 -0.30
N ALA A 76 4.81 13.12 -0.07
CA ALA A 76 4.93 12.21 1.08
C ALA A 76 6.16 11.29 0.97
N ILE A 77 6.49 10.87 -0.26
CA ILE A 77 7.61 9.97 -0.53
C ILE A 77 8.87 10.81 -0.73
N GLN A 78 9.85 10.66 0.15
CA GLN A 78 11.13 11.36 0.10
C GLN A 78 12.19 10.54 -0.64
N PRO A 79 13.29 11.16 -1.12
CA PRO A 79 14.40 10.42 -1.72
C PRO A 79 14.91 9.32 -0.79
N ASN A 80 15.07 8.12 -1.34
CA ASN A 80 15.45 6.89 -0.64
C ASN A 80 14.39 6.28 0.29
N ASP A 81 13.19 6.85 0.42
CA ASP A 81 12.10 6.15 1.10
C ASP A 81 11.72 4.90 0.30
N TYR A 82 11.50 3.78 0.99
CA TYR A 82 10.89 2.60 0.39
C TYR A 82 9.37 2.63 0.57
N ALA A 83 8.67 2.33 -0.52
CA ALA A 83 7.23 2.18 -0.52
C ALA A 83 6.83 0.82 -1.12
N LEU A 84 5.73 0.27 -0.61
CA LEU A 84 5.11 -0.93 -1.16
C LEU A 84 3.83 -0.54 -1.87
N ILE A 85 3.76 -0.82 -3.18
CA ILE A 85 2.53 -0.69 -3.97
C ILE A 85 1.90 -2.08 -4.07
N GLY A 86 0.60 -2.19 -3.78
CA GLY A 86 -0.06 -3.49 -3.80
C GLY A 86 -1.49 -3.46 -4.31
N ALA A 87 -1.89 -4.53 -5.01
CA ALA A 87 -3.26 -4.75 -5.45
C ALA A 87 -3.67 -6.22 -5.28
N MET A 88 -4.98 -6.46 -5.12
CA MET A 88 -5.56 -7.80 -5.00
C MET A 88 -6.67 -7.99 -6.03
N GLY A 89 -6.83 -9.21 -6.54
CA GLY A 89 -7.80 -9.52 -7.58
C GLY A 89 -8.37 -10.95 -7.54
N PRO A 90 -9.23 -11.31 -8.50
CA PRO A 90 -9.86 -12.64 -8.60
C PRO A 90 -8.84 -13.78 -8.61
N GLY A 91 -9.23 -14.94 -8.06
CA GLY A 91 -8.30 -16.05 -7.79
C GLY A 91 -7.54 -15.90 -6.46
N PHE A 92 -7.82 -14.81 -5.72
CA PHE A 92 -7.06 -14.35 -4.56
C PHE A 92 -5.57 -14.21 -4.87
N SER A 93 -5.30 -13.44 -5.92
CA SER A 93 -3.94 -13.05 -6.31
C SER A 93 -3.59 -11.72 -5.67
N SER A 94 -2.33 -11.57 -5.27
CA SER A 94 -1.76 -10.32 -4.79
C SER A 94 -0.59 -9.95 -5.69
N GLU A 95 -0.61 -8.72 -6.20
CA GLU A 95 0.51 -8.11 -6.89
C GLU A 95 1.17 -7.11 -5.94
N LEU A 96 2.49 -7.16 -5.80
CA LEU A 96 3.27 -6.30 -4.93
C LEU A 96 4.49 -5.77 -5.67
N ILE A 97 4.73 -4.47 -5.54
CA ILE A 97 5.87 -3.78 -6.14
C ILE A 97 6.59 -3.00 -5.04
N LEU A 98 7.89 -3.28 -4.88
CA LEU A 98 8.78 -2.46 -4.09
C LEU A 98 9.26 -1.28 -4.94
N VAL A 99 9.03 -0.06 -4.48
CA VAL A 99 9.55 1.15 -5.12
C VAL A 99 10.41 1.94 -4.15
N ARG A 100 11.32 2.74 -4.70
CA ARG A 100 12.21 3.63 -3.96
C ARG A 100 12.09 5.04 -4.54
N GLY A 101 11.93 6.03 -3.66
CA GLY A 101 11.93 7.46 -4.00
C GLY A 101 13.31 8.00 -4.33
#